data_AF-A0A9E3S277-F1
#
_entry.id   AF-A0A9E3S277-F1
#
_cell.length_a   1.000
_cell.length_b   1.000
_cell.length_c   1.000
_cell.angle_alpha   90.00
_cell.angle_beta   90.00
_cell.angle_gamma   90.00
#
_symmetry.space_group_name_H-M   'P 1'
#
loop_
_entity.id
_entity.type
_entity.pdbx_description
1 polymer ?
#
loop_
_entity_poly.entity_id
_entity_poly.type
_entity_poly.pdbx_seq_one_letter_code
_entity_poly.pdbx_strand_id
1 'polypeptide(L)'
;MLAFIRKLSPSERRLAVLAAVLLAGAVLVVGTIRAIDSIAAMDETIADLQQDLLYYKQQTVQAEAVDKAYQAIATQHSSQWTQEEIHDRLWREIRRLTQKNLPKPGEEAPPMQANNLLVDIRNMEKGTLDNSGEGYRKYTVAFRTEDAPIQNLAQFLERLQQSDQALRVDSLEISRQPATTAVGAKFTVTRTIIGDATTSPPVVEAPAPVSKVNLVRNPSFENWDSQTSMPTDWTADGCTMIQSQQYMTEGQSSVRVTAEKDGASLYQIQNLVAGNTYELSLDLQAQAPATITVANNDGAPLGKGETAKADSGVYTYRFFITVPGEPGATVPIRAPFIVLEAKTSVVTVDNVSLMQTEGKP
;
A
#
# COMPACT_ATOMS: atom_id res chain seq x y z
N MET A 1 -38.56 22.64 -41.54
CA MET A 1 -39.86 22.79 -40.83
C MET A 1 -40.73 23.92 -41.41
N LEU A 2 -40.22 25.14 -41.59
CA LEU A 2 -40.98 26.31 -42.12
C LEU A 2 -41.59 26.13 -43.52
N ALA A 3 -40.98 25.33 -44.41
CA ALA A 3 -41.49 25.09 -45.77
C ALA A 3 -42.70 24.13 -45.83
N PHE A 4 -42.84 23.23 -44.85
CA PHE A 4 -43.94 22.26 -44.77
C PHE A 4 -45.23 22.91 -44.23
N ILE A 5 -45.06 23.89 -43.34
CA ILE A 5 -46.14 24.63 -42.66
C ILE A 5 -46.95 25.53 -43.62
N ARG A 6 -46.37 25.90 -44.78
CA ARG A 6 -47.04 26.74 -45.79
C ARG A 6 -48.06 26.01 -46.66
N LYS A 7 -48.05 24.66 -46.69
CA LYS A 7 -48.97 23.82 -47.49
C LYS A 7 -50.23 23.38 -46.73
N LEU A 8 -50.34 23.72 -45.44
CA LEU A 8 -51.43 23.29 -44.56
C LEU A 8 -52.55 24.33 -44.51
N SER A 9 -53.78 23.88 -44.27
CA SER A 9 -54.95 24.76 -44.14
C SER A 9 -54.78 25.71 -42.93
N PRO A 10 -55.49 26.87 -42.91
CA PRO A 10 -55.31 27.88 -41.86
C PRO A 10 -55.52 27.35 -40.43
N SER A 11 -56.40 26.37 -40.25
CA SER A 11 -56.67 25.69 -38.98
C SER A 11 -55.54 24.74 -38.58
N GLU A 12 -55.02 23.93 -39.50
CA GLU A 12 -53.91 23.01 -39.25
C GLU A 12 -52.60 23.75 -38.92
N ARG A 13 -52.39 24.92 -39.54
CA ARG A 13 -51.23 25.76 -39.27
C ARG A 13 -51.22 26.32 -37.84
N ARG A 14 -52.38 26.68 -37.29
CA ARG A 14 -52.49 27.12 -35.89
C ARG A 14 -52.22 25.98 -34.91
N LEU A 15 -52.72 24.78 -35.23
CA LEU A 15 -52.55 23.60 -34.40
C LEU A 15 -51.08 23.12 -34.37
N ALA A 16 -50.40 23.16 -35.52
CA ALA A 16 -48.98 22.82 -35.62
C ALA A 16 -48.07 23.79 -34.84
N VAL A 17 -48.37 25.10 -34.86
CA VAL A 17 -47.62 26.09 -34.06
C VAL A 17 -47.83 25.87 -32.57
N LEU A 18 -49.07 25.60 -32.14
CA LEU A 18 -49.40 25.27 -30.75
C LEU A 18 -48.66 24.01 -30.28
N ALA A 19 -48.64 22.96 -31.09
CA ALA A 19 -47.93 21.73 -30.79
C ALA A 19 -46.41 21.96 -30.68
N ALA A 20 -45.82 22.75 -31.57
CA ALA A 20 -44.39 23.08 -31.52
C ALA A 20 -44.02 23.89 -30.26
N VAL A 21 -44.85 24.85 -29.86
CA VAL A 21 -44.66 25.63 -28.64
C VAL A 21 -44.78 24.73 -27.40
N LEU A 22 -45.77 23.84 -27.37
CA LEU A 22 -45.93 22.87 -26.27
C LEU A 22 -44.72 21.94 -26.16
N LEU A 23 -44.21 21.45 -27.29
CA LEU A 23 -43.08 20.53 -27.32
C LEU A 23 -41.78 21.24 -26.91
N ALA A 24 -41.56 22.48 -27.38
CA ALA A 24 -40.45 23.31 -26.94
C ALA A 24 -40.53 23.61 -25.44
N GLY A 25 -41.72 23.93 -24.92
CA GLY A 25 -41.95 24.13 -23.49
C GLY A 25 -41.65 22.90 -22.66
N ALA A 26 -42.10 21.72 -23.09
CA ALA A 26 -41.84 20.45 -22.41
C ALA A 26 -40.34 20.12 -22.36
N VAL A 27 -39.62 20.31 -23.47
CA VAL A 27 -38.16 20.09 -23.53
C VAL A 27 -37.43 21.03 -22.57
N LEU A 28 -37.84 22.30 -22.49
CA LEU A 28 -37.23 23.29 -21.62
C LEU A 28 -37.44 22.95 -20.15
N VAL A 29 -38.66 22.55 -19.77
CA VAL A 29 -38.98 22.10 -18.40
C VAL A 29 -38.17 20.87 -18.01
N VAL A 30 -38.12 19.83 -18.85
CA VAL A 30 -37.34 18.61 -18.58
C VAL A 30 -35.84 18.94 -18.48
N GLY A 31 -35.32 19.83 -19.32
CA GLY A 31 -33.94 20.30 -19.25
C GLY A 31 -33.64 21.00 -17.92
N THR A 32 -34.53 21.89 -17.47
CA THR A 32 -34.35 22.57 -16.18
C THR A 32 -34.41 21.64 -14.98
N ILE A 33 -35.32 20.65 -14.98
CA ILE A 33 -35.41 19.65 -13.90
C ILE A 33 -34.10 18.85 -13.82
N ARG A 34 -33.59 18.36 -14.96
CA ARG A 34 -32.32 17.62 -14.99
C ARG A 34 -31.12 18.45 -14.54
N ALA A 35 -31.10 19.73 -14.87
CA ALA A 35 -30.04 20.62 -14.42
C ALA A 35 -30.07 20.82 -12.90
N ILE A 36 -31.26 20.97 -12.31
CA ILE A 36 -31.43 21.09 -10.85
C ILE A 36 -31.01 19.79 -10.16
N ASP A 37 -31.45 18.63 -10.66
CA ASP A 37 -31.06 17.33 -10.10
C ASP A 37 -29.54 17.12 -10.15
N SER A 38 -28.91 17.53 -11.25
CA SER A 38 -27.45 17.46 -11.40
C SER A 38 -26.70 18.36 -10.42
N ILE A 39 -27.23 19.55 -10.12
CA ILE A 39 -26.62 20.46 -9.14
C ILE A 39 -26.75 19.87 -7.73
N ALA A 40 -27.93 19.35 -7.39
CA ALA A 40 -28.15 18.71 -6.09
C ALA A 40 -27.22 17.51 -5.86
N ALA A 41 -27.00 16.67 -6.88
CA ALA A 41 -26.06 15.55 -6.81
C ALA A 41 -24.60 16.01 -6.62
N MET A 42 -24.21 17.12 -7.26
CA MET A 42 -22.88 17.72 -7.06
C MET A 42 -22.70 18.25 -5.63
N ASP A 43 -23.73 18.89 -5.06
CA ASP A 43 -23.68 19.39 -3.67
C ASP A 43 -23.55 18.26 -2.65
N GLU A 44 -24.26 17.14 -2.86
CA GLU A 44 -24.14 15.94 -2.03
C GLU A 44 -22.72 15.36 -2.10
N THR A 45 -22.15 15.25 -3.30
CA THR A 45 -20.78 14.79 -3.49
C THR A 45 -19.75 15.71 -2.80
N ILE A 46 -19.97 17.02 -2.85
CA ILE A 46 -19.10 17.99 -2.17
C ILE A 46 -19.18 17.82 -0.65
N ALA A 47 -20.38 17.60 -0.10
CA ALA A 47 -20.57 17.39 1.33
C ALA A 47 -19.84 16.12 1.82
N ASP A 48 -19.94 15.03 1.07
CA ASP A 48 -19.24 13.77 1.36
C ASP A 48 -17.72 13.96 1.34
N LEU A 49 -17.18 14.59 0.28
CA LEU A 49 -15.74 14.85 0.17
C LEU A 49 -15.21 15.77 1.28
N GLN A 50 -16.00 16.73 1.75
CA GLN A 50 -15.63 17.58 2.89
C GLN A 50 -15.55 16.78 4.18
N GLN A 51 -16.48 15.84 4.39
CA GLN A 51 -16.50 14.99 5.56
C GLN A 51 -15.31 14.02 5.57
N ASP A 52 -14.96 13.44 4.42
CA ASP A 52 -13.77 12.60 4.27
C ASP A 52 -12.48 13.39 4.57
N LEU A 53 -12.37 14.63 4.07
CA LEU A 53 -11.24 15.52 4.38
C LEU A 53 -11.10 15.80 5.88
N LEU A 54 -12.21 16.02 6.58
CA LEU A 54 -12.21 16.23 8.03
C LEU A 54 -11.76 14.96 8.77
N TYR A 55 -12.20 13.79 8.33
CA TYR A 55 -11.79 12.51 8.89
C TYR A 55 -10.28 12.28 8.72
N TYR A 56 -9.75 12.45 7.50
CA TYR A 56 -8.31 12.31 7.23
C TYR A 56 -7.48 13.29 8.06
N LYS A 57 -7.92 14.55 8.18
CA LYS A 57 -7.22 15.56 8.97
C LYS A 57 -7.19 15.20 10.46
N GLN A 58 -8.28 14.66 11.01
CA GLN A 58 -8.29 14.18 12.39
C GLN A 58 -7.35 12.99 12.59
N GLN A 59 -7.31 12.07 11.63
CA GLN A 59 -6.43 10.90 11.67
C GLN A 59 -4.95 11.32 11.60
N THR A 60 -4.58 12.27 10.73
CA THR A 60 -3.21 12.78 10.65
C THR A 60 -2.77 13.50 11.93
N VAL A 61 -3.65 14.29 12.53
CA VAL A 61 -3.34 14.98 13.81
C VAL A 61 -3.12 13.98 14.94
N GLN A 62 -3.90 12.90 14.99
CA GLN A 62 -3.69 11.85 15.99
C GLN A 62 -2.40 11.07 15.74
N ALA A 63 -2.07 10.76 14.47
CA ALA A 63 -0.82 10.11 14.11
C ALA A 63 0.41 10.96 14.49
N GLU A 64 0.39 12.27 14.18
CA GLU A 64 1.48 13.18 14.54
C GLU A 64 1.68 13.31 16.07
N ALA A 65 0.61 13.30 16.85
CA ALA A 65 0.70 13.35 18.31
C ALA A 65 1.33 12.07 18.88
N VAL A 66 0.99 10.91 18.31
CA VAL A 66 1.57 9.61 18.65
C VAL A 66 3.06 9.58 18.25
N ASP A 67 3.41 10.04 17.06
CA ASP A 67 4.79 10.09 16.57
C ASP A 67 5.67 11.01 17.42
N LYS A 68 5.16 12.18 17.83
CA LYS A 68 5.87 13.08 18.75
C LYS A 68 6.08 12.46 20.14
N ALA A 69 5.09 11.72 20.65
CA ALA A 69 5.24 11.00 21.91
C ALA A 69 6.31 9.90 21.80
N TYR A 70 6.38 9.19 20.67
CA TYR A 70 7.43 8.21 20.39
C TYR A 70 8.82 8.86 20.25
N GLN A 71 8.92 10.02 19.60
CA GLN A 71 10.18 10.77 19.47
C GLN A 71 10.72 11.26 20.83
N ALA A 72 9.84 11.70 21.73
CA ALA A 72 10.21 12.17 23.06
C ALA A 72 10.76 11.07 23.98
N ILE A 73 10.31 9.82 23.80
CA ILE A 73 10.78 8.66 24.58
C ILE A 73 12.07 8.07 23.98
N ALA A 74 12.21 8.09 22.66
CA ALA A 74 13.33 7.47 21.95
C ALA A 74 14.64 8.30 21.92
N THR A 75 14.64 9.52 22.48
CA THR A 75 15.84 10.37 22.62
C THR A 75 16.81 9.86 23.70
N GLN A 76 16.42 8.86 24.49
CA GLN A 76 17.31 8.18 25.43
C GLN A 76 18.04 7.00 24.76
N HIS A 77 19.25 7.30 24.23
CA HIS A 77 20.40 6.37 24.18
C HIS A 77 20.49 5.28 23.09
N SER A 78 20.39 5.49 21.77
CA SER A 78 20.48 4.30 20.88
C SER A 78 21.19 4.42 19.52
N SER A 79 21.89 5.51 19.27
CA SER A 79 22.54 5.78 17.98
C SER A 79 23.73 4.87 17.61
N GLN A 80 24.38 4.23 18.58
CA GLN A 80 25.65 3.49 18.35
C GLN A 80 25.56 1.97 18.48
N TRP A 81 24.37 1.40 18.73
CA TRP A 81 24.27 -0.04 18.98
C TRP A 81 24.26 -0.88 17.71
N THR A 82 24.96 -2.00 17.78
CA THR A 82 24.95 -3.09 16.80
C THR A 82 23.61 -3.83 16.84
N GLN A 83 23.28 -4.56 15.77
CA GLN A 83 22.05 -5.34 15.70
C GLN A 83 21.98 -6.40 16.82
N GLU A 84 23.12 -7.00 17.14
CA GLU A 84 23.29 -7.96 18.23
C GLU A 84 23.00 -7.32 19.58
N GLU A 85 23.55 -6.12 19.84
CA GLU A 85 23.30 -5.40 21.09
C GLU A 85 21.84 -4.95 21.23
N ILE A 86 21.21 -4.54 20.13
CA ILE A 86 19.78 -4.20 20.07
C ILE A 86 18.95 -5.43 20.40
N HIS A 87 19.27 -6.58 19.78
CA HIS A 87 18.60 -7.85 20.03
C HIS A 87 18.74 -8.28 21.48
N ASP A 88 19.95 -8.25 22.05
CA ASP A 88 20.21 -8.69 23.42
C ASP A 88 19.56 -7.77 24.47
N ARG A 89 19.52 -6.46 24.20
CA ARG A 89 18.80 -5.51 25.08
C ARG A 89 17.29 -5.71 25.00
N LEU A 90 16.76 -5.89 23.80
CA LEU A 90 15.35 -6.16 23.59
C LEU A 90 14.94 -7.49 24.23
N TRP A 91 15.79 -8.51 24.10
CA TRP A 91 15.57 -9.82 24.71
C TRP A 91 15.54 -9.75 26.23
N ARG A 92 16.51 -9.05 26.83
CA ARG A 92 16.54 -8.82 28.28
C ARG A 92 15.32 -8.07 28.76
N GLU A 93 14.87 -7.06 28.02
CA GLU A 93 13.67 -6.30 28.36
C GLU A 93 12.41 -7.16 28.26
N ILE A 94 12.21 -7.86 27.16
CA ILE A 94 11.08 -8.79 26.99
C ILE A 94 11.08 -9.83 28.12
N ARG A 95 12.24 -10.42 28.43
CA ARG A 95 12.38 -11.36 29.57
C ARG A 95 12.05 -10.72 30.91
N ARG A 96 12.46 -9.47 31.16
CA ARG A 96 12.09 -8.72 32.37
C ARG A 96 10.57 -8.59 32.48
N LEU A 97 9.90 -8.23 31.38
CA LEU A 97 8.45 -8.04 31.32
C LEU A 97 7.67 -9.35 31.54
N THR A 98 8.26 -10.50 31.19
CA THR A 98 7.64 -11.80 31.46
C THR A 98 7.55 -12.18 32.94
N GLN A 99 8.27 -11.52 33.85
CA GLN A 99 8.30 -11.91 35.28
C GLN A 99 7.09 -11.39 36.04
N LYS A 100 6.44 -12.19 36.88
CA LYS A 100 5.30 -11.75 37.70
C LYS A 100 5.66 -10.53 38.55
N ASN A 101 6.81 -10.59 39.22
CA ASN A 101 7.41 -9.47 39.94
C ASN A 101 8.39 -8.74 39.03
N LEU A 102 8.02 -7.55 38.56
CA LEU A 102 8.79 -6.79 37.60
C LEU A 102 10.04 -6.17 38.28
N PRO A 103 11.27 -6.58 37.93
CA PRO A 103 12.49 -5.92 38.40
C PRO A 103 12.56 -4.49 37.86
N LYS A 104 13.22 -3.57 38.58
CA LYS A 104 13.40 -2.21 38.05
C LYS A 104 14.24 -2.24 36.76
N PRO A 105 14.05 -1.29 35.84
CA PRO A 105 14.88 -1.18 34.64
C PRO A 105 16.37 -1.15 35.02
N GLY A 106 17.16 -2.10 34.50
CA GLY A 106 18.60 -2.20 34.75
C GLY A 106 19.03 -3.08 35.94
N GLU A 107 18.11 -3.57 36.76
CA GLU A 107 18.44 -4.56 37.80
C GLU A 107 18.57 -5.96 37.19
N GLU A 108 19.56 -6.73 37.66
CA GLU A 108 19.76 -8.12 37.23
C GLU A 108 18.56 -8.96 37.67
N ALA A 109 17.88 -9.54 36.68
CA ALA A 109 16.64 -10.25 36.94
C ALA A 109 16.94 -11.55 37.73
N PRO A 110 16.15 -11.90 38.77
CA PRO A 110 16.34 -13.14 39.50
C PRO A 110 16.25 -14.35 38.55
N PRO A 111 16.92 -15.48 38.88
CA PRO A 111 16.95 -16.66 38.02
C PRO A 111 15.53 -17.09 37.63
N MET A 112 15.31 -17.30 36.33
CA MET A 112 14.00 -17.61 35.75
C MET A 112 13.50 -18.97 36.28
N GLN A 113 12.64 -18.94 37.28
CA GLN A 113 11.88 -20.10 37.73
C GLN A 113 10.51 -20.07 37.06
N ALA A 114 10.07 -21.20 36.49
CA ALA A 114 8.80 -21.29 35.75
C ALA A 114 7.58 -20.79 36.55
N ASN A 115 7.62 -20.88 37.88
CA ASN A 115 6.53 -20.42 38.74
C ASN A 115 6.43 -18.88 38.88
N ASN A 116 7.48 -18.15 38.49
CA ASN A 116 7.58 -16.70 38.60
C ASN A 116 7.37 -15.95 37.26
N LEU A 117 6.91 -16.65 36.22
CA LEU A 117 6.67 -16.06 34.90
C LEU A 117 5.17 -15.88 34.63
N LEU A 118 4.81 -14.76 34.01
CA LEU A 118 3.49 -14.53 33.39
C LEU A 118 3.36 -15.40 32.15
N VAL A 119 4.36 -15.35 31.28
CA VAL A 119 4.47 -16.12 30.05
C VAL A 119 5.91 -16.62 29.90
N ASP A 120 6.08 -17.82 29.35
CA ASP A 120 7.41 -18.36 29.05
C ASP A 120 7.69 -18.18 27.54
N ILE A 121 8.91 -17.80 27.19
CA ILE A 121 9.37 -17.59 25.82
C ILE A 121 10.66 -18.38 25.65
N ARG A 122 10.57 -19.55 25.03
CA ARG A 122 11.72 -20.47 24.89
C ARG A 122 12.77 -19.96 23.93
N ASN A 123 12.34 -19.34 22.84
CA ASN A 123 13.22 -18.82 21.82
C ASN A 123 12.67 -17.51 21.25
N MET A 124 13.58 -16.60 20.93
CA MET A 124 13.29 -15.41 20.15
C MET A 124 14.25 -15.42 18.96
N GLU A 125 13.67 -15.42 17.78
CA GLU A 125 14.46 -15.45 16.55
C GLU A 125 15.23 -14.13 16.39
N LYS A 126 16.32 -14.16 15.62
CA LYS A 126 17.00 -12.92 15.25
C LYS A 126 16.02 -12.05 14.46
N GLY A 127 15.91 -10.80 14.89
CA GLY A 127 15.06 -9.82 14.24
C GLY A 127 15.72 -9.19 13.03
N THR A 128 14.93 -8.46 12.25
CA THR A 128 15.36 -7.71 11.07
C THR A 128 15.55 -6.25 11.44
N LEU A 129 16.72 -5.70 11.11
CA LEU A 129 17.01 -4.29 11.26
C LEU A 129 16.75 -3.58 9.92
N ASP A 130 15.88 -2.59 9.97
CA ASP A 130 15.56 -1.70 8.87
C ASP A 130 16.12 -0.29 9.16
N ASN A 131 17.04 0.15 8.30
CA ASN A 131 17.68 1.48 8.39
C ASN A 131 17.07 2.49 7.41
N SER A 132 15.91 2.20 6.81
CA SER A 132 15.25 3.06 5.81
C SER A 132 14.59 4.33 6.36
N GLY A 133 14.65 4.54 7.68
CA GLY A 133 14.07 5.71 8.36
C GLY A 133 15.04 6.88 8.46
N GLU A 134 14.58 8.08 8.10
CA GLU A 134 15.33 9.32 8.37
C GLU A 134 15.42 9.57 9.88
N GLY A 135 16.62 9.50 10.43
CA GLY A 135 16.89 9.75 11.85
C GLY A 135 16.51 8.62 12.80
N TYR A 136 16.00 7.49 12.32
CA TYR A 136 15.71 6.32 13.16
C TYR A 136 15.87 4.99 12.42
N ARG A 137 16.22 3.94 13.16
CA ARG A 137 16.30 2.54 12.74
C ARG A 137 15.15 1.78 13.37
N LYS A 138 14.57 0.82 12.66
CA LYS A 138 13.51 -0.07 13.16
C LYS A 138 14.08 -1.46 13.32
N TYR A 139 13.86 -2.08 14.47
CA TYR A 139 14.24 -3.47 14.70
C TYR A 139 13.00 -4.30 15.00
N THR A 140 12.64 -5.19 14.08
CA THR A 140 11.44 -6.03 14.18
C THR A 140 11.83 -7.43 14.59
N VAL A 141 11.16 -7.97 15.61
CA VAL A 141 11.40 -9.33 16.11
C VAL A 141 10.08 -10.08 16.32
N ALA A 142 10.09 -11.37 16.03
CA ALA A 142 8.97 -12.26 16.31
C ALA A 142 9.35 -13.27 17.41
N PHE A 143 8.40 -13.56 18.29
CA PHE A 143 8.56 -14.59 19.31
C PHE A 143 7.22 -15.25 19.66
N ARG A 144 7.30 -16.46 20.22
CA ARG A 144 6.14 -17.25 20.62
C ARG A 144 6.19 -17.51 22.12
N THR A 145 5.05 -17.35 22.79
CA THR A 145 4.88 -17.75 24.17
C THR A 145 4.42 -19.20 24.26
N GLU A 146 4.86 -19.88 25.30
CA GLU A 146 4.25 -21.13 25.74
C GLU A 146 2.83 -20.90 26.26
N ASP A 147 2.10 -22.00 26.43
CA ASP A 147 0.73 -21.99 26.90
C ASP A 147 0.64 -21.42 28.32
N ALA A 148 -0.05 -20.29 28.46
CA ALA A 148 -0.26 -19.58 29.72
C ALA A 148 -1.73 -19.18 29.91
N PRO A 149 -2.19 -18.88 31.13
CA PRO A 149 -3.51 -18.28 31.33
C PRO A 149 -3.66 -16.97 30.55
N ILE A 150 -4.82 -16.77 29.92
CA ILE A 150 -5.10 -15.56 29.12
C ILE A 150 -4.91 -14.27 29.93
N GLN A 151 -5.18 -14.29 31.24
CA GLN A 151 -4.97 -13.15 32.14
C GLN A 151 -3.50 -12.77 32.23
N ASN A 152 -2.59 -13.75 32.26
CA ASN A 152 -1.16 -13.49 32.29
C ASN A 152 -0.68 -12.91 30.96
N LEU A 153 -1.24 -13.39 29.84
CA LEU A 153 -0.94 -12.87 28.51
C LEU A 153 -1.38 -11.40 28.38
N ALA A 154 -2.56 -11.06 28.89
CA ALA A 154 -3.06 -9.68 28.89
C ALA A 154 -2.16 -8.76 29.74
N GLN A 155 -1.76 -9.20 30.93
CA GLN A 155 -0.82 -8.45 31.78
C GLN A 155 0.54 -8.27 31.12
N PHE A 156 1.03 -9.29 30.41
CA PHE A 156 2.27 -9.19 29.65
C PHE A 156 2.16 -8.17 28.51
N LEU A 157 1.05 -8.17 27.77
CA LEU A 157 0.80 -7.21 26.68
C LEU A 157 0.74 -5.76 27.20
N GLU A 158 0.04 -5.52 28.31
CA GLU A 158 -0.03 -4.22 28.96
C GLU A 158 1.36 -3.69 29.34
N ARG A 159 2.20 -4.57 29.92
CA ARG A 159 3.58 -4.23 30.28
C ARG A 159 4.46 -3.98 29.07
N LEU A 160 4.24 -4.70 27.98
CA LEU A 160 4.97 -4.51 26.74
C LEU A 160 4.63 -3.16 26.08
N GLN A 161 3.38 -2.73 26.17
CA GLN A 161 2.94 -1.40 25.75
C GLN A 161 3.51 -0.28 26.64
N GLN A 162 3.66 -0.53 27.94
CA GLN A 162 4.22 0.42 28.91
C GLN A 162 5.76 0.41 28.98
N SER A 163 6.44 -0.35 28.14
CA SER A 163 7.91 -0.45 28.18
C SER A 163 8.57 0.87 27.73
N ASP A 164 9.59 1.29 28.47
CA ASP A 164 10.40 2.47 28.18
C ASP A 164 11.24 2.32 26.89
N GLN A 165 11.27 1.14 26.26
CA GLN A 165 12.04 0.90 25.03
C GLN A 165 11.29 1.23 23.73
N ALA A 166 10.17 1.96 23.79
CA ALA A 166 9.36 2.36 22.63
C ALA A 166 9.02 1.16 21.73
N LEU A 167 8.39 0.15 22.32
CA LEU A 167 8.00 -1.09 21.65
C LEU A 167 6.60 -0.93 21.03
N ARG A 168 6.51 -1.20 19.73
CA ARG A 168 5.23 -1.28 19.01
C ARG A 168 4.90 -2.74 18.73
N VAL A 169 3.69 -3.17 19.07
CA VAL A 169 3.18 -4.50 18.70
C VAL A 169 2.54 -4.39 17.32
N ASP A 170 3.12 -5.04 16.31
CA ASP A 170 2.61 -5.02 14.94
C ASP A 170 1.62 -6.17 14.69
N SER A 171 1.82 -7.32 15.34
CA SER A 171 0.95 -8.48 15.18
C SER A 171 0.88 -9.30 16.47
N LEU A 172 -0.34 -9.76 16.79
CA LEU A 172 -0.65 -10.67 17.88
C LEU A 172 -1.60 -11.75 17.38
N GLU A 173 -1.15 -13.00 17.41
CA GLU A 173 -1.97 -14.16 17.10
C GLU A 173 -2.12 -15.01 18.35
N ILE A 174 -3.35 -15.30 18.78
CA ILE A 174 -3.63 -16.10 19.97
C ILE A 174 -4.23 -17.43 19.54
N SER A 175 -3.62 -18.52 20.01
CA SER A 175 -4.04 -19.89 19.74
C SER A 175 -4.42 -20.59 21.05
N ARG A 176 -5.52 -21.33 21.03
CA ARG A 176 -6.01 -22.11 22.18
C ARG A 176 -6.35 -23.51 21.73
N GLN A 177 -5.86 -24.52 22.45
CA GLN A 177 -6.31 -25.89 22.26
C GLN A 177 -7.69 -26.10 22.91
N PRO A 178 -8.66 -26.77 22.24
CA PRO A 178 -10.01 -26.94 22.80
C PRO A 178 -10.05 -27.63 24.17
N ALA A 179 -9.07 -28.50 24.45
CA ALA A 179 -8.99 -29.29 25.67
C ALA A 179 -8.41 -28.54 26.88
N THR A 180 -7.84 -27.34 26.68
CA THR A 180 -7.16 -26.58 27.74
C THR A 180 -7.72 -25.16 27.86
N THR A 181 -7.51 -24.52 29.00
CA THR A 181 -7.84 -23.10 29.23
C THR A 181 -6.63 -22.19 29.02
N ALA A 182 -5.45 -22.77 28.80
CA ALA A 182 -4.22 -22.05 28.50
C ALA A 182 -4.16 -21.68 27.01
N VAL A 183 -3.50 -20.56 26.72
CA VAL A 183 -3.36 -19.99 25.39
C VAL A 183 -1.89 -19.75 25.09
N GLY A 184 -1.47 -20.06 23.87
CA GLY A 184 -0.18 -19.69 23.33
C GLY A 184 -0.34 -18.52 22.37
N ALA A 185 0.61 -17.59 22.35
CA ALA A 185 0.54 -16.42 21.50
C ALA A 185 1.81 -16.22 20.68
N LYS A 186 1.66 -15.72 19.46
CA LYS A 186 2.76 -15.27 18.60
C LYS A 186 2.71 -13.74 18.52
N PHE A 187 3.84 -13.12 18.81
CA PHE A 187 4.02 -11.68 18.80
C PHE A 187 4.99 -11.28 17.68
N THR A 188 4.70 -10.15 17.03
CA THR A 188 5.67 -9.40 16.22
C THR A 188 5.78 -8.01 16.82
N VAL A 189 6.98 -7.63 17.25
CA VAL A 189 7.26 -6.38 17.96
C VAL A 189 8.35 -5.62 17.21
N THR A 190 8.10 -4.34 16.95
CA THR A 190 9.08 -3.41 16.39
C THR A 190 9.55 -2.44 17.45
N ARG A 191 10.87 -2.32 17.58
CA ARG A 191 11.54 -1.28 18.36
C ARG A 191 12.00 -0.16 17.44
N THR A 192 11.68 1.08 17.78
CA THR A 192 12.23 2.27 17.11
C THR A 192 13.47 2.77 17.85
N ILE A 193 14.52 3.11 17.09
CA ILE A 193 15.86 3.45 17.57
C ILE A 193 16.26 4.75 16.91
N ILE A 194 16.33 5.87 17.63
CA ILE A 194 16.76 7.14 17.02
C ILE A 194 18.28 7.13 16.83
N GLY A 195 18.71 7.40 15.60
CA GLY A 195 20.12 7.58 15.26
C GLY A 195 20.55 9.03 15.47
N ASP A 196 21.69 9.25 16.11
CA ASP A 196 22.42 10.49 15.97
C ASP A 196 22.87 10.53 14.51
N ALA A 197 22.66 11.66 13.85
CA ALA A 197 23.12 11.90 12.49
C ALA A 197 24.54 11.33 12.32
N THR A 198 24.67 10.24 11.56
CA THR A 198 25.97 9.69 11.21
C THR A 198 26.74 10.80 10.52
N THR A 199 27.87 11.16 11.11
CA THR A 199 28.94 11.97 10.52
C THR A 199 29.49 11.24 9.29
N SER A 200 28.75 11.28 8.19
CA SER A 200 29.38 11.32 6.87
C SER A 200 29.90 12.75 6.66
N PRO A 201 31.13 12.94 6.15
CA PRO A 201 31.64 14.28 5.86
C PRO A 201 30.65 15.01 4.95
N PRO A 202 30.53 16.34 5.08
CA PRO A 202 29.41 17.10 4.53
C PRO A 202 29.40 16.94 3.02
N VAL A 203 28.55 16.07 2.50
CA VAL A 203 28.05 16.24 1.15
C VAL A 203 27.16 17.45 1.27
N VAL A 204 27.62 18.57 0.71
CA VAL A 204 26.84 19.79 0.54
C VAL A 204 25.45 19.37 0.09
N GLU A 205 24.48 19.52 0.99
CA GLU A 205 23.09 19.18 0.77
C GLU A 205 22.59 20.09 -0.36
N ALA A 206 22.53 19.54 -1.57
CA ALA A 206 21.62 20.00 -2.58
C ALA A 206 20.19 19.83 -2.00
N PRO A 207 19.28 20.77 -2.29
CA PRO A 207 18.03 20.93 -1.54
C PRO A 207 17.18 19.64 -1.52
N ALA A 208 16.61 19.38 -0.33
CA ALA A 208 15.66 18.34 0.08
C ALA A 208 15.09 17.39 -1.01
N PRO A 209 15.16 16.06 -0.83
CA PRO A 209 14.51 15.13 -1.75
C PRO A 209 12.99 15.24 -1.68
N VAL A 210 12.41 15.25 -2.88
CA VAL A 210 11.01 15.42 -3.18
C VAL A 210 10.23 14.16 -2.77
N SER A 211 9.09 14.36 -2.11
CA SER A 211 8.03 13.41 -1.74
C SER A 211 8.13 11.97 -2.32
N LYS A 212 8.07 10.94 -1.45
CA LYS A 212 7.82 9.52 -1.80
C LYS A 212 6.41 9.32 -2.38
N VAL A 213 6.15 9.87 -3.56
CA VAL A 213 4.88 9.73 -4.28
C VAL A 213 4.94 8.44 -5.10
N ASN A 214 3.95 7.56 -4.94
CA ASN A 214 3.76 6.46 -5.88
C ASN A 214 3.44 7.04 -7.26
N LEU A 215 4.30 6.75 -8.24
CA LEU A 215 4.17 7.27 -9.61
C LEU A 215 3.16 6.47 -10.43
N VAL A 216 2.79 5.27 -9.99
CA VAL A 216 1.76 4.46 -10.65
C VAL A 216 0.40 5.12 -10.49
N ARG A 217 -0.32 5.24 -11.59
CA ARG A 217 -1.71 5.69 -11.61
C ARG A 217 -2.62 4.48 -11.49
N ASN A 218 -3.64 4.60 -10.64
CA ASN A 218 -4.62 3.55 -10.39
C ASN A 218 -3.98 2.22 -9.90
N PRO A 219 -3.18 2.25 -8.80
CA PRO A 219 -2.37 1.12 -8.36
C PRO A 219 -3.17 -0.11 -7.88
N SER A 220 -4.39 0.10 -7.39
CA SER A 220 -5.34 -0.93 -6.96
C SER A 220 -6.54 -1.10 -7.92
N PHE A 221 -6.44 -0.59 -9.15
CA PHE A 221 -7.42 -0.83 -10.22
C PHE A 221 -8.88 -0.44 -9.91
N GLU A 222 -9.13 0.52 -9.01
CA GLU A 222 -10.48 1.00 -8.68
C GLU A 222 -11.12 1.81 -9.81
N ASN A 223 -10.30 2.56 -10.55
CA ASN A 223 -10.77 3.41 -11.63
C ASN A 223 -10.86 2.60 -12.92
N TRP A 224 -12.09 2.31 -13.35
CA TRP A 224 -12.36 1.52 -14.54
C TRP A 224 -13.10 2.33 -15.61
N ASP A 225 -12.57 2.35 -16.83
CA ASP A 225 -13.27 2.94 -17.96
C ASP A 225 -14.20 1.90 -18.61
N SER A 226 -15.49 2.06 -18.35
CA SER A 226 -16.54 1.19 -18.92
C SER A 226 -16.63 1.24 -20.45
N GLN A 227 -16.16 2.30 -21.12
CA GLN A 227 -16.23 2.41 -22.58
C GLN A 227 -15.13 1.59 -23.25
N THR A 228 -13.93 1.64 -22.71
CA THR A 228 -12.76 0.91 -23.25
C THR A 228 -12.58 -0.46 -22.61
N SER A 229 -13.28 -0.76 -21.50
CA SER A 229 -13.10 -1.96 -20.69
C SER A 229 -11.64 -2.13 -20.22
N MET A 230 -11.02 -1.02 -19.82
CA MET A 230 -9.63 -0.96 -19.36
C MET A 230 -9.52 -0.12 -18.08
N PRO A 231 -8.53 -0.41 -17.21
CA PRO A 231 -8.20 0.50 -16.14
C PRO A 231 -7.58 1.78 -16.71
N THR A 232 -7.90 2.93 -16.12
CA THR A 232 -7.41 4.24 -16.58
C THR A 232 -5.87 4.28 -16.58
N ASP A 233 -5.28 4.83 -17.65
CA ASP A 233 -3.82 4.97 -17.86
C ASP A 233 -3.04 3.66 -18.04
N TRP A 234 -3.72 2.51 -18.10
CA TRP A 234 -3.10 1.21 -18.42
C TRP A 234 -3.22 0.88 -19.91
N THR A 235 -2.20 0.22 -20.44
CA THR A 235 -2.16 -0.25 -21.83
C THR A 235 -2.06 -1.76 -21.84
N ALA A 236 -2.83 -2.39 -22.73
CA ALA A 236 -2.72 -3.82 -23.01
C ALA A 236 -2.54 -4.04 -24.51
N ASP A 237 -1.61 -4.92 -24.89
CA ASP A 237 -1.43 -5.38 -26.27
C ASP A 237 -1.72 -6.88 -26.36
N GLY A 238 -2.82 -7.22 -27.03
CA GLY A 238 -3.27 -8.60 -27.19
C GLY A 238 -3.75 -9.26 -25.90
N CYS A 239 -4.24 -8.48 -24.92
CA CYS A 239 -4.90 -8.99 -23.73
C CYS A 239 -6.33 -8.48 -23.63
N THR A 240 -7.19 -9.27 -22.99
CA THR A 240 -8.44 -8.78 -22.40
C THR A 240 -8.24 -8.55 -20.90
N MET A 241 -8.89 -7.51 -20.38
CA MET A 241 -8.84 -7.16 -18.96
C MET A 241 -10.24 -7.12 -18.38
N ILE A 242 -10.38 -7.60 -17.16
CA ILE A 242 -11.64 -7.59 -16.41
C ILE A 242 -11.31 -7.14 -14.99
N GLN A 243 -12.07 -6.16 -14.49
CA GLN A 243 -12.02 -5.80 -13.08
C GLN A 243 -12.54 -6.96 -12.24
N SER A 244 -11.78 -7.34 -11.23
CA SER A 244 -12.00 -8.53 -10.43
C SER A 244 -12.02 -8.17 -8.96
N GLN A 245 -12.78 -8.94 -8.17
CA GLN A 245 -12.72 -8.89 -6.69
C GLN A 245 -11.93 -10.09 -6.13
N GLN A 246 -11.27 -10.85 -7.01
CA GLN A 246 -10.42 -11.97 -6.61
C GLN A 246 -9.00 -11.48 -6.37
N TYR A 247 -8.36 -11.99 -5.32
CA TYR A 247 -6.95 -11.71 -5.00
C TYR A 247 -6.62 -10.22 -4.78
N MET A 248 -7.53 -9.50 -4.13
CA MET A 248 -7.31 -8.12 -3.68
C MET A 248 -6.38 -8.14 -2.47
N THR A 249 -5.34 -7.32 -2.56
CA THR A 249 -4.26 -7.11 -1.60
C THR A 249 -4.23 -5.66 -1.14
N GLU A 250 -4.70 -4.72 -1.97
CA GLU A 250 -4.95 -3.33 -1.66
C GLU A 250 -6.30 -2.89 -2.27
N GLY A 251 -7.09 -2.08 -1.58
CA GLY A 251 -8.35 -1.57 -2.13
C GLY A 251 -9.52 -2.58 -2.19
N GLN A 252 -10.40 -2.39 -3.16
CA GLN A 252 -11.63 -3.14 -3.42
C GLN A 252 -11.66 -3.81 -4.80
N SER A 253 -10.61 -3.65 -5.61
CA SER A 253 -10.52 -4.21 -6.95
C SER A 253 -9.13 -4.77 -7.24
N SER A 254 -9.06 -5.67 -8.21
CA SER A 254 -7.83 -6.11 -8.88
C SER A 254 -8.10 -6.19 -10.37
N VAL A 255 -7.05 -6.36 -11.19
CA VAL A 255 -7.24 -6.62 -12.63
C VAL A 255 -6.90 -8.06 -12.98
N ARG A 256 -7.83 -8.75 -13.61
CA ARG A 256 -7.59 -10.04 -14.25
C ARG A 256 -7.31 -9.84 -15.73
N VAL A 257 -6.16 -10.34 -16.18
CA VAL A 257 -5.68 -10.18 -17.56
C VAL A 257 -5.57 -11.55 -18.22
N THR A 258 -6.15 -11.68 -19.41
CA THR A 258 -6.12 -12.91 -20.21
C THR A 258 -5.48 -12.64 -21.57
N ALA A 259 -4.47 -13.42 -21.92
CA ALA A 259 -3.76 -13.31 -23.20
C ALA A 259 -4.62 -13.80 -24.38
N GLU A 260 -4.74 -13.00 -25.43
CA GLU A 260 -5.39 -13.35 -26.69
C GLU A 260 -4.42 -13.87 -27.75
N LYS A 261 -3.12 -13.58 -27.57
CA LYS A 261 -2.00 -14.02 -28.40
C LYS A 261 -0.79 -14.40 -27.54
N ASP A 262 0.16 -15.11 -28.12
CA ASP A 262 1.45 -15.39 -27.46
C ASP A 262 2.24 -14.07 -27.32
N GLY A 263 2.92 -13.88 -26.19
CA GLY A 263 3.65 -12.65 -25.90
C GLY A 263 2.74 -11.42 -25.70
N ALA A 264 1.48 -11.62 -25.33
CA ALA A 264 0.59 -10.52 -24.98
C ALA A 264 1.14 -9.74 -23.77
N SER A 265 0.90 -8.43 -23.69
CA SER A 265 1.51 -7.60 -22.66
C SER A 265 0.56 -6.62 -21.98
N LEU A 266 0.84 -6.31 -20.72
CA LEU A 266 0.18 -5.31 -19.89
C LEU A 266 1.24 -4.36 -19.33
N TYR A 267 1.01 -3.05 -19.44
CA TYR A 267 1.91 -2.06 -18.88
C TYR A 267 1.29 -0.68 -18.66
N GLN A 268 2.00 0.15 -17.91
CA GLN A 268 1.76 1.58 -17.80
C GLN A 268 3.02 2.34 -18.24
N ILE A 269 2.84 3.39 -19.04
CA ILE A 269 3.94 4.26 -19.48
C ILE A 269 4.16 5.34 -18.41
N GLN A 270 5.37 5.39 -17.89
CA GLN A 270 5.81 6.29 -16.85
C GLN A 270 6.94 7.17 -17.37
N ASN A 271 6.79 8.49 -17.19
CA ASN A 271 7.80 9.46 -17.57
C ASN A 271 8.78 9.64 -16.40
N LEU A 272 9.86 8.87 -16.41
CA LEU A 272 10.84 8.80 -15.32
C LEU A 272 12.09 9.61 -15.64
N VAL A 273 12.80 10.08 -14.62
CA VAL A 273 14.01 10.88 -14.80
C VAL A 273 15.23 9.95 -14.94
N ALA A 274 15.95 10.08 -16.05
CA ALA A 274 17.18 9.33 -16.31
C ALA A 274 18.26 9.62 -15.26
N GLY A 275 19.00 8.57 -14.91
CA GLY A 275 20.01 8.58 -13.84
C GLY A 275 19.44 8.27 -12.45
N ASN A 276 18.13 8.40 -12.24
CA ASN A 276 17.50 8.04 -10.95
C ASN A 276 17.21 6.54 -10.87
N THR A 277 17.23 6.01 -9.65
CA THR A 277 16.81 4.63 -9.37
C THR A 277 15.38 4.64 -8.86
N TYR A 278 14.61 3.63 -9.25
CA TYR A 278 13.22 3.44 -8.87
C TYR A 278 13.01 2.00 -8.38
N GLU A 279 12.17 1.83 -7.37
CA GLU A 279 11.65 0.55 -6.91
C GLU A 279 10.24 0.35 -7.48
N LEU A 280 10.05 -0.73 -8.25
CA LEU A 280 8.76 -1.25 -8.67
C LEU A 280 8.40 -2.42 -7.75
N SER A 281 7.21 -2.39 -7.14
CA SER A 281 6.62 -3.53 -6.42
C SER A 281 5.21 -3.80 -6.94
N LEU A 282 4.80 -5.06 -7.05
CA LEU A 282 3.42 -5.43 -7.35
C LEU A 282 3.06 -6.81 -6.80
N ASP A 283 1.78 -7.03 -6.54
CA ASP A 283 1.23 -8.33 -6.18
C ASP A 283 0.65 -9.00 -7.43
N LEU A 284 1.07 -10.24 -7.70
CA LEU A 284 0.66 -10.96 -8.89
C LEU A 284 0.39 -12.44 -8.60
N GLN A 285 -0.72 -12.90 -9.16
CA GLN A 285 -1.09 -14.31 -9.25
C GLN A 285 -1.01 -14.75 -10.71
N ALA A 286 -0.34 -15.88 -10.98
CA ALA A 286 -0.26 -16.43 -12.33
C ALA A 286 -0.83 -17.86 -12.40
N GLN A 287 -1.65 -18.12 -13.41
CA GLN A 287 -2.14 -19.47 -13.75
C GLN A 287 -1.28 -20.15 -14.83
N ALA A 288 -0.46 -19.36 -15.53
CA ALA A 288 0.46 -19.80 -16.57
C ALA A 288 1.72 -18.91 -16.54
N PRO A 289 2.84 -19.33 -17.15
CA PRO A 289 4.06 -18.53 -17.18
C PRO A 289 3.84 -17.12 -17.71
N ALA A 290 4.30 -16.14 -16.93
CA ALA A 290 4.34 -14.74 -17.30
C ALA A 290 5.67 -14.16 -16.84
N THR A 291 6.25 -13.25 -17.60
CA THR A 291 7.48 -12.55 -17.23
C THR A 291 7.15 -11.13 -16.81
N ILE A 292 7.68 -10.70 -15.67
CA ILE A 292 7.50 -9.37 -15.09
C ILE A 292 8.84 -8.65 -15.17
N THR A 293 8.84 -7.44 -15.71
CA THR A 293 10.05 -6.63 -15.81
C THR A 293 9.71 -5.15 -15.90
N VAL A 294 10.74 -4.32 -16.05
CA VAL A 294 10.63 -2.92 -16.47
C VAL A 294 11.26 -2.82 -17.85
N ALA A 295 10.62 -2.14 -18.78
CA ALA A 295 11.10 -2.02 -20.15
C ALA A 295 11.18 -0.57 -20.62
N ASN A 296 12.00 -0.31 -21.63
CA ASN A 296 11.97 0.97 -22.32
C ASN A 296 10.66 1.13 -23.11
N ASN A 297 10.46 2.29 -23.73
CA ASN A 297 9.25 2.55 -24.52
C ASN A 297 9.06 1.59 -25.71
N ASP A 298 10.13 0.98 -26.22
CA ASP A 298 10.09 0.01 -27.31
C ASP A 298 9.79 -1.43 -26.83
N GLY A 299 9.69 -1.65 -25.51
CA GLY A 299 9.45 -2.96 -24.91
C GLY A 299 10.72 -3.79 -24.68
N ALA A 300 11.91 -3.22 -24.88
CA ALA A 300 13.16 -3.88 -24.52
C ALA A 300 13.38 -3.83 -22.99
N PRO A 301 13.69 -4.95 -22.33
CA PRO A 301 13.83 -5.01 -20.89
C PRO A 301 15.03 -4.20 -20.39
N LEU A 302 14.86 -3.49 -19.29
CA LEU A 302 15.85 -2.64 -18.63
C LEU A 302 16.37 -3.28 -17.34
N GLY A 303 16.65 -4.58 -17.41
CA GLY A 303 17.08 -5.40 -16.28
C GLY A 303 16.78 -6.86 -16.51
N LYS A 304 17.02 -7.69 -15.49
CA LYS A 304 16.53 -9.07 -15.48
C LYS A 304 15.05 -9.05 -15.11
N GLY A 305 14.21 -9.62 -15.97
CA GLY A 305 12.83 -9.93 -15.60
C GLY A 305 12.78 -11.14 -14.65
N GLU A 306 11.65 -11.30 -13.98
CA GLU A 306 11.34 -12.46 -13.16
C GLU A 306 10.15 -13.21 -13.76
N THR A 307 10.24 -14.54 -13.82
CA THR A 307 9.12 -15.38 -14.25
C THR A 307 8.19 -15.62 -13.06
N ALA A 308 6.92 -15.25 -13.23
CA ALA A 308 5.88 -15.46 -12.26
C ALA A 308 5.67 -16.95 -11.98
N LYS A 309 5.45 -17.28 -10.70
CA LYS A 309 5.12 -18.66 -10.28
C LYS A 309 3.72 -19.03 -10.77
N ALA A 310 3.65 -20.00 -11.67
CA ALA A 310 2.40 -20.51 -12.24
C ALA A 310 1.73 -21.57 -11.34
N ASP A 311 1.55 -21.27 -10.06
CA ASP A 311 0.95 -22.16 -9.05
C ASP A 311 -0.36 -21.59 -8.48
N SER A 312 -0.90 -20.53 -9.08
CA SER A 312 -2.08 -19.79 -8.59
C SER A 312 -1.92 -19.17 -7.19
N GLY A 313 -0.72 -19.14 -6.62
CA GLY A 313 -0.41 -18.34 -5.43
C GLY A 313 -0.28 -16.86 -5.76
N VAL A 314 -0.54 -16.00 -4.77
CA VAL A 314 -0.28 -14.55 -4.87
C VAL A 314 1.12 -14.28 -4.31
N TYR A 315 1.96 -13.59 -5.08
CA TYR A 315 3.31 -13.24 -4.69
C TYR A 315 3.60 -11.77 -4.96
N THR A 316 4.36 -11.14 -4.07
CA THR A 316 4.89 -9.80 -4.27
C THR A 316 6.21 -9.88 -5.03
N TYR A 317 6.30 -9.18 -6.15
CA TYR A 317 7.52 -9.06 -6.97
C TYR A 317 8.10 -7.66 -6.80
N ARG A 318 9.43 -7.56 -6.66
CA ARG A 318 10.14 -6.29 -6.48
C ARG A 318 11.33 -6.16 -7.41
N PHE A 319 11.44 -4.99 -8.05
CA PHE A 319 12.50 -4.67 -9.00
C PHE A 319 13.09 -3.31 -8.69
N PHE A 320 14.41 -3.20 -8.77
CA PHE A 320 15.11 -1.92 -8.75
C PHE A 320 15.62 -1.63 -10.16
N ILE A 321 15.32 -0.43 -10.66
CA ILE A 321 15.77 0.01 -11.98
C ILE A 321 16.41 1.39 -11.90
N THR A 322 17.61 1.52 -12.46
CA THR A 322 18.19 2.83 -12.79
C THR A 322 17.79 3.21 -14.21
N VAL A 323 17.11 4.35 -14.37
CA VAL A 323 16.59 4.78 -15.68
C VAL A 323 17.74 5.16 -16.60
N PRO A 324 17.89 4.53 -17.77
CA PRO A 324 18.96 4.82 -18.71
C PRO A 324 18.71 6.16 -19.42
N GLY A 325 19.79 6.85 -19.77
CA GLY A 325 19.74 8.11 -20.53
C GLY A 325 20.70 9.15 -19.99
N GLU A 326 20.62 10.35 -20.57
CA GLU A 326 21.35 11.52 -20.06
C GLU A 326 20.75 11.94 -18.71
N PRO A 327 21.56 12.07 -17.64
CA PRO A 327 21.05 12.42 -16.31
C PRO A 327 20.16 13.66 -16.32
N GLY A 328 18.96 13.56 -15.74
CA GLY A 328 17.98 14.64 -15.69
C GLY A 328 17.02 14.71 -16.87
N ALA A 329 17.24 13.96 -17.95
CA ALA A 329 16.27 13.84 -19.03
C ALA A 329 15.07 12.99 -18.60
N THR A 330 13.86 13.39 -19.01
CA THR A 330 12.66 12.56 -18.80
C THR A 330 12.54 11.53 -19.91
N VAL A 331 12.45 10.25 -19.54
CA VAL A 331 12.41 9.10 -20.46
C VAL A 331 11.12 8.30 -20.21
N PRO A 332 10.36 7.95 -21.27
CA PRO A 332 9.21 7.07 -21.15
C PRO A 332 9.66 5.62 -20.91
N ILE A 333 9.18 5.03 -19.82
CA ILE A 333 9.49 3.69 -19.33
C ILE A 333 8.19 2.92 -19.13
N ARG A 334 8.14 1.65 -19.52
CA ARG A 334 7.00 0.75 -19.24
C ARG A 334 7.22 0.09 -17.87
N ALA A 335 6.46 0.52 -16.87
CA ALA A 335 6.59 0.05 -15.49
C ALA A 335 5.21 -0.05 -14.81
N PRO A 336 4.73 -1.27 -14.46
CA PRO A 336 5.33 -2.57 -14.79
C PRO A 336 5.22 -2.90 -16.29
N PHE A 337 6.04 -3.82 -16.77
CA PHE A 337 5.90 -4.48 -18.08
C PHE A 337 5.74 -5.99 -17.86
N ILE A 338 4.51 -6.48 -18.02
CA ILE A 338 4.14 -7.88 -17.79
C ILE A 338 3.86 -8.51 -19.15
N VAL A 339 4.54 -9.62 -19.45
CA VAL A 339 4.41 -10.37 -20.70
C VAL A 339 3.87 -11.77 -20.39
N LEU A 340 2.71 -12.09 -20.95
CA LEU A 340 2.09 -13.40 -20.85
C LEU A 340 2.61 -14.28 -21.99
N GLU A 341 3.26 -15.40 -21.67
CA GLU A 341 4.06 -16.14 -22.65
C GLU A 341 3.20 -16.86 -23.69
N ALA A 342 2.07 -17.43 -23.27
CA ALA A 342 1.17 -18.19 -24.14
C ALA A 342 -0.23 -17.57 -24.22
N LYS A 343 -0.88 -17.72 -25.37
CA LYS A 343 -2.31 -17.45 -25.54
C LYS A 343 -3.12 -18.20 -24.48
N THR A 344 -4.18 -17.57 -23.98
CA THR A 344 -5.03 -18.02 -22.86
C THR A 344 -4.39 -18.02 -21.48
N SER A 345 -3.12 -17.60 -21.35
CA SER A 345 -2.51 -17.36 -20.04
C SER A 345 -3.31 -16.32 -19.27
N VAL A 346 -3.46 -16.55 -17.97
CA VAL A 346 -4.20 -15.66 -17.08
C VAL A 346 -3.30 -15.23 -15.93
N VAL A 347 -3.28 -13.92 -15.68
CA VAL A 347 -2.69 -13.33 -14.48
C VAL A 347 -3.69 -12.42 -13.78
N THR A 348 -3.60 -12.32 -12.46
CA THR A 348 -4.30 -11.30 -11.67
C THR A 348 -3.26 -10.39 -11.05
N VAL A 349 -3.43 -9.07 -11.18
CA VAL A 349 -2.46 -8.06 -10.72
C VAL A 349 -3.16 -7.09 -9.77
N ASP A 350 -2.46 -6.71 -8.71
CA ASP A 350 -2.91 -5.73 -7.73
C ASP A 350 -1.73 -5.02 -7.03
N ASN A 351 -2.01 -3.95 -6.26
CA ASN A 351 -1.07 -3.25 -5.37
C ASN A 351 0.24 -2.84 -6.06
N VAL A 352 0.12 -2.12 -7.17
CA VAL A 352 1.27 -1.75 -8.01
C VAL A 352 1.87 -0.43 -7.51
N SER A 353 3.15 -0.41 -7.17
CA SER A 353 3.85 0.79 -6.72
C SER A 353 5.16 1.02 -7.48
N LEU A 354 5.43 2.28 -7.82
CA LEU A 354 6.68 2.72 -8.43
C LEU A 354 7.16 3.97 -7.69
N MET A 355 8.28 3.86 -7.00
CA MET A 355 8.80 4.93 -6.15
C MET A 355 10.26 5.22 -6.51
N GLN A 356 10.63 6.50 -6.54
CA GLN A 356 12.04 6.88 -6.69
C GLN A 356 12.80 6.52 -5.41
N THR A 357 13.97 5.90 -5.57
CA THR A 357 14.89 5.58 -4.48
C THR A 357 16.17 6.40 -4.61
N GLU A 358 16.74 6.83 -3.49
CA GLU A 358 18.08 7.40 -3.47
C GLU A 358 19.08 6.25 -3.61
N GLY A 359 19.64 6.10 -4.81
CA GLY A 359 20.34 4.88 -5.21
C GLY A 359 21.56 4.54 -4.35
N LYS A 360 21.63 3.27 -3.93
CA LYS A 360 22.73 2.38 -4.33
C LYS A 360 22.15 1.01 -4.71
N PRO A 361 22.59 0.41 -5.83
CA PRO A 361 22.30 -0.98 -6.15
C PRO A 361 22.94 -1.96 -5.13
#